data_AF-A0A849QIC5-F1
#
_entry.id   AF-A0A849QIC5-F1
#
_cell.length_a   1.000
_cell.length_b   1.000
_cell.length_c   1.000
_cell.angle_alpha   90.00
_cell.angle_beta   90.00
_cell.angle_gamma   90.00
#
_symmetry.space_group_name_H-M   'P 1'
#
loop_
_entity.id
_entity.type
_entity.pdbx_description
1 polymer ?
#
loop_
_entity_poly.entity_id
_entity_poly.type
_entity_poly.pdbx_seq_one_letter_code
_entity_poly.pdbx_strand_id
1 'polypeptide(L)'
;MEIRKIITTILLVLALIIISTTTSAAISCNCGDICVDETGWWRDGGALNVITTPIQAAVDNASSGETICIKAGSYTENVDIATPHLTLRGEGAGEVTVNVTSISDHAFEVTANYVNISG
;
A
#
# COMPACT_ATOMS: atom_id res chain seq x y z
N MET A 1 29.86 -43.69 -22.63
CA MET A 1 29.57 -42.36 -23.23
C MET A 1 28.22 -41.78 -22.82
N GLU A 2 27.47 -42.41 -21.89
CA GLU A 2 26.15 -41.90 -21.46
C GLU A 2 26.17 -41.28 -20.04
N ILE A 3 27.07 -41.72 -19.15
CA ILE A 3 27.17 -41.20 -17.78
C ILE A 3 27.59 -39.71 -17.75
N ARG A 4 28.50 -39.29 -18.63
CA ARG A 4 28.92 -37.87 -18.73
C ARG A 4 27.76 -36.97 -19.18
N LYS A 5 26.91 -37.44 -20.11
CA LYS A 5 25.74 -36.70 -20.58
C LYS A 5 24.69 -36.55 -19.47
N ILE A 6 24.43 -37.62 -18.72
CA ILE A 6 23.47 -37.61 -17.59
C ILE A 6 23.91 -36.64 -16.48
N ILE A 7 25.21 -36.62 -16.13
CA ILE A 7 25.74 -35.71 -15.09
C ILE A 7 25.65 -34.24 -15.53
N THR A 8 25.95 -33.93 -16.80
CA THR A 8 25.83 -32.55 -17.32
C THR A 8 24.37 -32.08 -17.37
N THR A 9 23.44 -32.96 -17.76
CA THR A 9 22.01 -32.63 -17.77
C THR A 9 21.46 -32.43 -16.34
N ILE A 10 21.85 -33.27 -15.37
CA ILE A 10 21.43 -33.11 -13.97
C ILE A 10 22.01 -31.83 -13.35
N LEU A 11 23.28 -31.47 -13.64
CA LEU A 11 23.89 -30.22 -13.19
C LEU A 11 23.23 -28.97 -13.79
N LEU A 12 22.78 -29.02 -15.06
CA LEU A 12 22.02 -27.95 -15.70
C LEU A 12 20.60 -27.80 -15.14
N VAL A 13 19.96 -28.91 -14.77
CA VAL A 13 18.63 -28.90 -14.14
C VAL A 13 18.69 -28.41 -12.69
N LEU A 14 19.80 -28.66 -11.96
CA LEU A 14 20.02 -28.10 -10.61
C LEU A 14 20.36 -26.60 -10.60
N ALA A 15 20.86 -26.06 -11.73
CA ALA A 15 21.20 -24.63 -11.87
C ALA A 15 19.99 -23.75 -12.23
N LEU A 16 18.80 -24.33 -12.41
CA LEU A 16 17.59 -23.63 -12.86
C LEU A 16 16.56 -23.48 -11.73
N ILE A 17 16.99 -23.11 -10.52
CA ILE A 17 16.10 -22.35 -9.64
C ILE A 17 16.12 -20.93 -10.21
N ILE A 18 15.28 -20.71 -11.23
CA ILE A 18 15.01 -19.38 -11.73
C ILE A 18 14.43 -18.64 -10.53
N ILE A 19 15.21 -17.74 -9.93
CA ILE A 19 14.62 -16.67 -9.12
C ILE A 19 13.80 -15.91 -10.15
N SER A 20 12.53 -16.29 -10.29
CA SER A 20 11.54 -15.54 -11.03
C SER A 20 11.48 -14.20 -10.32
N THR A 21 12.30 -13.26 -10.76
CA THR A 21 12.22 -11.88 -10.33
C THR A 21 10.94 -11.37 -10.98
N THR A 22 9.83 -11.51 -10.26
CA THR A 22 8.60 -10.82 -10.63
C THR A 22 8.92 -9.35 -10.48
N THR A 23 9.26 -8.72 -11.60
CA THR A 23 9.30 -7.27 -11.68
C THR A 23 7.85 -6.83 -11.59
N SER A 24 7.37 -6.63 -10.36
CA SER A 24 6.11 -5.93 -10.16
C SER A 24 6.25 -4.55 -10.79
N ALA A 25 5.25 -4.14 -11.55
CA ALA A 25 5.21 -2.78 -12.07
C ALA A 25 5.30 -1.83 -10.87
N ALA A 26 6.43 -1.14 -10.76
CA ALA A 26 6.64 -0.13 -9.73
C ALA A 26 5.63 1.00 -10.00
N ILE A 27 4.75 1.24 -9.04
CA ILE A 27 3.79 2.33 -9.12
C ILE A 27 4.37 3.50 -8.36
N SER A 28 4.53 4.64 -9.04
CA SER A 28 5.03 5.87 -8.41
C SER A 28 3.97 6.51 -7.53
N CYS A 29 4.37 7.07 -6.39
CA CYS A 29 3.54 7.91 -5.53
C CYS A 29 4.08 9.34 -5.49
N ASN A 30 3.68 10.18 -6.45
CA ASN A 30 4.31 11.49 -6.67
C ASN A 30 3.91 12.60 -5.69
N CYS A 31 3.18 12.29 -4.62
CA CYS A 31 2.62 13.28 -3.71
C CYS A 31 2.94 13.03 -2.23
N GLY A 32 3.58 11.89 -1.90
CA GLY A 32 3.84 11.43 -0.54
C GLY A 32 4.57 10.08 -0.52
N ASP A 33 4.65 9.46 0.64
CA ASP A 33 5.39 8.21 0.87
C ASP A 33 4.54 6.97 0.54
N ILE A 34 3.23 7.07 0.79
CA ILE A 34 2.23 6.03 0.55
C ILE A 34 1.09 6.61 -0.28
N CYS A 35 0.61 5.89 -1.29
CA CYS A 35 -0.57 6.23 -2.07
C CYS A 35 -1.68 5.19 -1.86
N VAL A 36 -2.91 5.66 -1.92
CA VAL A 36 -4.14 4.90 -1.74
C VAL A 36 -5.09 5.20 -2.89
N ASP A 37 -5.67 4.17 -3.48
CA ASP A 37 -6.87 4.25 -4.33
C ASP A 37 -7.93 3.24 -3.84
N GLU A 38 -9.09 3.18 -4.49
CA GLU A 38 -10.19 2.27 -4.11
C GLU A 38 -9.83 0.78 -4.21
N THR A 39 -8.71 0.43 -4.84
CA THR A 39 -8.26 -0.95 -5.04
C THR A 39 -7.19 -1.40 -4.04
N GLY A 40 -6.50 -0.46 -3.38
CA GLY A 40 -5.40 -0.80 -2.49
C GLY A 40 -4.48 0.35 -2.14
N TRP A 41 -3.29 0.01 -1.64
CA TRP A 41 -2.24 0.97 -1.28
C TRP A 41 -0.85 0.53 -1.74
N TRP A 42 0.05 1.48 -1.97
CA TRP A 42 1.44 1.21 -2.35
C TRP A 42 2.40 2.27 -1.81
N ARG A 43 3.65 1.86 -1.56
CA ARG A 43 4.76 2.80 -1.32
C ARG A 43 5.29 3.34 -2.64
N ASP A 44 5.93 4.51 -2.63
CA ASP A 44 6.57 5.05 -3.85
C ASP A 44 7.56 4.05 -4.47
N GLY A 45 7.36 3.74 -5.76
CA GLY A 45 8.12 2.73 -6.48
C GLY A 45 7.80 1.28 -6.09
N GLY A 46 6.81 1.07 -5.23
CA GLY A 46 6.36 -0.24 -4.73
C GLY A 46 5.31 -0.90 -5.62
N ALA A 47 4.94 -2.12 -5.25
CA ALA A 47 3.82 -2.84 -5.85
C ALA A 47 2.50 -2.49 -5.12
N LEU A 48 1.37 -2.62 -5.84
CA LEU A 48 0.03 -2.49 -5.27
C LEU A 48 -0.27 -3.61 -4.27
N ASN A 49 -0.72 -3.24 -3.08
CA ASN A 49 -1.31 -4.13 -2.09
C ASN A 49 -2.83 -4.03 -2.17
N VAL A 50 -3.45 -4.99 -2.85
CA VAL A 50 -4.90 -5.02 -3.09
C VAL A 50 -5.65 -5.30 -1.79
N ILE A 51 -6.55 -4.39 -1.39
CA ILE A 51 -7.38 -4.52 -0.18
C ILE A 51 -8.59 -3.60 -0.27
N THR A 52 -9.65 -3.92 0.49
CA THR A 52 -10.93 -3.19 0.46
C THR A 52 -11.05 -2.04 1.47
N THR A 53 -10.11 -1.91 2.41
CA THR A 53 -10.00 -0.81 3.39
C THR A 53 -8.61 -0.17 3.28
N PRO A 54 -8.33 0.47 2.14
CA PRO A 54 -6.97 0.83 1.79
C PRO A 54 -6.45 2.05 2.55
N ILE A 55 -7.30 2.96 3.03
CA ILE A 55 -6.85 4.08 3.88
C ILE A 55 -6.36 3.54 5.22
N GLN A 56 -7.14 2.68 5.89
CA GLN A 56 -6.68 2.07 7.15
C GLN A 56 -5.38 1.28 6.95
N ALA A 57 -5.30 0.48 5.89
CA ALA A 57 -4.12 -0.33 5.62
C ALA A 57 -2.86 0.53 5.38
N ALA A 58 -3.01 1.69 4.72
CA ALA A 58 -1.93 2.65 4.56
C ALA A 58 -1.53 3.30 5.90
N VAL A 59 -2.50 3.66 6.74
CA VAL A 59 -2.26 4.21 8.10
C VAL A 59 -1.50 3.21 8.97
N ASP A 60 -1.90 1.94 8.95
CA ASP A 60 -1.24 0.85 9.70
C ASP A 60 0.20 0.61 9.27
N ASN A 61 0.52 0.90 8.01
CA ASN A 61 1.86 0.72 7.45
C ASN A 61 2.70 2.00 7.46
N ALA A 62 2.14 3.14 7.88
CA ALA A 62 2.83 4.41 7.90
C ALA A 62 3.68 4.58 9.17
N SER A 63 4.88 5.15 8.99
CA SER A 63 5.75 5.60 10.05
C SER A 63 5.48 7.08 10.38
N SER A 64 5.81 7.47 11.62
CA SER A 64 5.68 8.86 12.06
C SER A 64 6.39 9.82 11.11
N GLY A 65 5.70 10.87 10.67
CA GLY A 65 6.20 11.88 9.73
C GLY A 65 5.91 11.60 8.26
N GLU A 66 5.40 10.41 7.91
CA GLU A 66 5.06 10.07 6.53
C GLU A 66 3.76 10.77 6.05
N THR A 67 3.67 10.94 4.74
CA THR A 67 2.49 11.45 4.03
C THR A 67 1.80 10.32 3.27
N ILE A 68 0.52 10.13 3.54
CA ILE A 68 -0.39 9.24 2.83
C ILE A 68 -1.23 10.08 1.85
N CYS A 69 -1.10 9.81 0.56
CA CYS A 69 -1.92 10.38 -0.48
C CYS A 69 -3.14 9.54 -0.77
N ILE A 70 -4.31 10.14 -0.71
CA ILE A 70 -5.58 9.47 -0.97
C ILE A 70 -6.10 9.98 -2.31
N LYS A 71 -6.17 9.08 -3.30
CA LYS A 71 -6.69 9.38 -4.63
C LYS A 71 -8.20 9.60 -4.60
N ALA A 72 -8.70 10.35 -5.59
CA ALA A 72 -10.13 10.57 -5.77
C ALA A 72 -10.88 9.22 -5.76
N GLY A 73 -11.99 9.16 -5.03
CA GLY A 73 -12.72 7.91 -4.81
C GLY A 73 -13.65 7.94 -3.60
N SER A 74 -14.40 6.85 -3.44
CA SER A 74 -15.35 6.64 -2.36
C SER A 74 -14.97 5.41 -1.53
N TYR A 75 -14.37 5.65 -0.38
CA TYR A 75 -13.86 4.62 0.53
C TYR A 75 -14.95 4.30 1.57
N THR A 76 -15.19 3.01 1.83
CA THR A 76 -16.16 2.58 2.86
C THR A 76 -15.40 1.87 3.98
N GLU A 77 -14.96 2.65 4.96
CA GLU A 77 -14.13 2.20 6.07
C GLU A 77 -14.20 3.19 7.25
N ASN A 78 -13.81 2.72 8.42
CA ASN A 78 -13.52 3.55 9.59
C ASN A 78 -11.98 3.61 9.72
N VAL A 79 -11.42 4.78 10.05
CA VAL A 79 -9.97 5.00 10.04
C VAL A 79 -9.46 5.39 11.43
N ASP A 80 -8.68 4.50 12.04
CA ASP A 80 -8.00 4.70 13.32
C ASP A 80 -6.58 5.22 13.10
N ILE A 81 -6.29 6.42 13.60
CA ILE A 81 -4.99 7.09 13.44
C ILE A 81 -4.28 7.18 14.80
N ALA A 82 -3.44 6.17 15.06
CA ALA A 82 -2.65 6.06 16.30
C ALA A 82 -1.16 6.43 16.14
N THR A 83 -0.66 6.56 14.90
CA THR A 83 0.71 7.00 14.61
C THR A 83 0.79 8.53 14.61
N PRO A 84 1.70 9.14 15.40
CA PRO A 84 1.83 10.60 15.46
C PRO A 84 2.47 11.16 14.20
N HIS A 85 2.27 12.47 13.96
CA HIS A 85 2.88 13.20 12.84
C HIS A 85 2.53 12.68 11.44
N LEU A 86 1.45 11.92 11.28
CA LEU A 86 0.99 11.53 9.94
C LEU A 86 0.32 12.70 9.22
N THR A 87 0.55 12.78 7.91
CA THR A 87 -0.23 13.63 7.00
C THR A 87 -1.09 12.75 6.10
N LEU A 88 -2.41 12.86 6.18
CA LEU A 88 -3.34 12.29 5.22
C LEU A 88 -3.79 13.40 4.27
N ARG A 89 -3.52 13.23 2.99
CA ARG A 89 -3.77 14.24 1.95
C ARG A 89 -4.62 13.66 0.82
N GLY A 90 -5.87 14.09 0.75
CA GLY A 90 -6.75 13.86 -0.39
C GLY A 90 -6.28 14.59 -1.64
N GLU A 91 -6.72 14.09 -2.80
CA GLU A 91 -6.40 14.65 -4.12
C GLU A 91 -7.12 15.99 -4.38
N GLY A 92 -8.20 16.28 -3.65
CA GLY A 92 -8.93 17.54 -3.72
C GLY A 92 -10.21 17.55 -2.87
N ALA A 93 -10.66 18.75 -2.49
CA ALA A 93 -11.93 18.95 -1.80
C ALA A 93 -13.09 18.49 -2.70
N GLY A 94 -13.88 17.52 -2.24
CA GLY A 94 -14.96 16.91 -3.01
C GLY A 94 -14.54 15.73 -3.91
N GLU A 95 -13.25 15.41 -3.99
CA GLU A 95 -12.74 14.28 -4.77
C GLU A 95 -12.65 12.99 -3.95
N VAL A 96 -12.46 13.11 -2.63
CA VAL A 96 -12.35 11.99 -1.70
C VAL A 96 -13.54 11.97 -0.74
N THR A 97 -14.26 10.85 -0.71
CA THR A 97 -15.34 10.59 0.26
C THR A 97 -15.00 9.36 1.10
N VAL A 98 -15.15 9.46 2.42
CA VAL A 98 -15.00 8.31 3.34
C VAL A 98 -16.34 8.08 4.04
N ASN A 99 -16.93 6.92 3.80
CA ASN A 99 -18.19 6.47 4.38
C ASN A 99 -17.91 5.48 5.51
N VAL A 100 -18.67 5.57 6.60
CA VAL A 100 -18.53 4.64 7.73
C VAL A 100 -19.14 3.28 7.43
N THR A 101 -18.41 2.22 7.77
CA THR A 101 -18.95 0.85 7.79
C THR A 101 -19.68 0.59 9.11
N SER A 102 -19.09 1.03 10.21
CA SER A 102 -19.69 1.00 11.55
C SER A 102 -20.29 2.36 11.90
N ILE A 103 -21.61 2.46 11.90
CA ILE A 103 -22.33 3.72 12.19
C ILE A 103 -22.27 4.13 13.66
N SER A 104 -21.84 3.23 14.55
CA SER A 104 -21.63 3.53 15.97
C SER A 104 -20.22 4.04 16.27
N ASP A 105 -19.40 4.22 15.23
CA ASP A 105 -18.00 4.57 15.33
C ASP A 105 -17.66 5.79 14.46
N HIS A 106 -16.51 6.40 14.71
CA HIS A 106 -16.05 7.57 14.00
C HIS A 106 -15.54 7.20 12.59
N ALA A 107 -15.75 8.09 11.62
CA ALA A 107 -15.11 7.92 10.30
C ALA A 107 -13.59 8.01 10.41
N PHE A 108 -13.12 8.94 11.25
CA PHE A 108 -11.73 9.08 11.65
C PHE A 108 -11.65 9.16 13.17
N GLU A 109 -11.02 8.16 13.79
CA GLU A 109 -10.68 8.15 15.22
C GLU A 109 -9.21 8.57 15.34
N VAL A 110 -8.98 9.84 15.70
CA VAL A 110 -7.62 10.40 15.78
C VAL A 110 -7.16 10.43 17.24
N THR A 111 -6.30 9.49 17.61
CA THR A 111 -5.75 9.37 18.97
C THR A 111 -4.30 9.86 19.08
N ALA A 112 -3.63 10.06 17.94
CA ALA A 112 -2.24 10.48 17.89
C ALA A 112 -2.06 12.01 17.84
N ASN A 113 -0.88 12.47 18.28
CA ASN A 113 -0.51 13.89 18.24
C ASN A 113 -0.05 14.32 16.83
N TYR A 114 -0.29 15.60 16.51
CA TYR A 114 0.23 16.25 15.29
C TYR A 114 -0.19 15.59 13.97
N VAL A 115 -1.38 14.99 13.92
CA VAL A 115 -1.97 14.48 12.67
C VAL A 115 -2.51 15.64 11.85
N ASN A 116 -2.20 15.65 10.55
CA ASN A 116 -2.77 16.59 9.59
C ASN A 116 -3.66 15.84 8.59
N ILE A 117 -4.90 16.29 8.42
CA ILE A 117 -5.85 15.71 7.44
C ILE A 117 -6.33 16.84 6.54
N SER A 118 -6.19 16.67 5.24
CA SER A 118 -6.58 17.65 4.23
C SER A 118 -7.22 16.97 3.02
N GLY A 119 -8.20 17.65 2.42
CA GLY A 119 -8.86 17.27 1.17
C GLY A 119 -8.72 18.42 0.19
#